data_AF-A0A7H5EV98-F1
#
_entry.id   AF-A0A7H5EV98-F1
#
_cell.length_a   1.000
_cell.length_b   1.000
_cell.length_c   1.000
_cell.angle_alpha   90.00
_cell.angle_beta   90.00
_cell.angle_gamma   90.00
#
_symmetry.space_group_name_H-M   'P 1'
#
loop_
_entity.id
_entity.type
_entity.pdbx_description
1 polymer ?
#
loop_
_entity_poly.entity_id
_entity_poly.type
_entity_poly.pdbx_seq_one_letter_code
_entity_poly.pdbx_strand_id
1 'polypeptide(L)'
;MCKIHLEPSVQDCQCDNLVAAYLRLDPPTGRLLLHFLGCSISPDCRQRFFANRSFRIEDDFPLPIPVMDALNLGGHSFYLERGDYPLLEDDHFLTVSLRLGSTAALGVPQRMAA
;
A
#
# COMPACT_ATOMS: atom_id res chain seq x y z
N MET A 1 10.73 -0.02 10.05
CA MET A 1 10.48 -1.15 9.14
C MET A 1 9.05 -1.61 9.38
N CYS A 2 8.13 -1.38 8.44
CA CYS A 2 6.70 -1.67 8.62
C CYS A 2 6.36 -3.00 7.94
N LYS A 3 5.58 -3.85 8.60
CA LYS A 3 5.08 -5.12 8.06
C LYS A 3 3.64 -4.92 7.60
N ILE A 4 3.33 -5.30 6.37
CA ILE A 4 1.95 -5.22 5.84
C ILE A 4 1.36 -6.64 5.85
N HIS A 5 0.15 -6.77 6.38
CA HIS A 5 -0.65 -8.00 6.34
C HIS A 5 -1.49 -7.97 5.06
N LEU A 6 -1.40 -9.04 4.26
CA LEU A 6 -2.10 -9.11 2.97
C LEU A 6 -3.54 -9.67 3.07
N GLU A 7 -3.97 -10.25 4.21
CA GLU A 7 -5.35 -10.73 4.40
C GLU A 7 -5.83 -10.69 5.87
N PRO A 8 -7.13 -10.49 6.16
CA PRO A 8 -7.74 -10.73 7.46
C PRO A 8 -8.22 -12.19 7.59
N SER A 9 -7.41 -12.99 8.28
CA SER A 9 -7.69 -14.25 9.00
C SER A 9 -8.93 -15.08 8.60
N VAL A 10 -8.70 -16.20 7.91
CA VAL A 10 -9.48 -17.43 8.10
C VAL A 10 -8.57 -18.47 8.76
N GLN A 11 -9.03 -19.01 9.89
CA GLN A 11 -8.38 -20.05 10.68
C GLN A 11 -8.01 -21.28 9.84
N ASP A 12 -6.90 -21.92 10.20
CA ASP A 12 -6.32 -23.14 9.62
C ASP A 12 -5.60 -23.02 8.26
N CYS A 13 -4.48 -22.30 8.26
CA CYS A 13 -3.21 -22.75 7.69
C CYS A 13 -2.10 -21.82 8.19
N GLN A 14 -0.95 -22.35 8.58
CA GLN A 14 0.28 -21.59 8.85
C GLN A 14 0.68 -20.80 7.58
N CYS A 15 0.14 -19.60 7.42
CA CYS A 15 0.47 -18.72 6.31
C CYS A 15 1.60 -17.77 6.75
N ASP A 16 2.84 -18.20 6.53
CA ASP A 16 4.03 -17.33 6.57
C ASP A 16 4.11 -16.41 5.33
N ASN A 17 2.98 -15.93 4.80
CA ASN A 17 2.89 -15.05 3.61
C ASN A 17 3.21 -13.57 3.95
N LEU A 18 4.13 -13.34 4.87
CA LEU A 18 4.56 -12.01 5.29
C LEU A 18 5.76 -11.58 4.46
N VAL A 19 5.56 -10.61 3.56
CA VAL A 19 6.65 -10.00 2.79
C VAL A 19 6.99 -8.64 3.38
N ALA A 20 8.28 -8.39 3.58
CA ALA A 20 8.75 -7.08 3.99
C ALA A 20 8.79 -6.13 2.79
N ALA A 21 8.22 -4.94 2.97
CA ALA A 21 8.24 -3.89 1.95
C ALA A 21 8.72 -2.56 2.55
N TYR A 22 9.42 -1.78 1.75
CA TYR A 22 9.67 -0.37 2.04
C TYR A 22 8.54 0.47 1.44
N LEU A 23 7.96 1.35 2.25
CA LEU A 23 6.94 2.27 1.82
C LEU A 23 7.56 3.65 1.64
N ARG A 24 7.21 4.32 0.55
CA ARG A 24 7.65 5.68 0.27
C ARG A 24 6.55 6.45 -0.46
N LEU A 25 6.27 7.68 -0.05
CA LEU A 25 5.49 8.59 -0.87
C LEU A 25 6.35 9.12 -2.02
N ASP A 26 5.78 9.15 -3.22
CA ASP A 26 6.36 9.80 -4.39
C ASP A 26 5.76 11.22 -4.54
N PRO A 27 6.47 12.28 -4.12
CA PRO A 27 5.91 13.63 -4.08
C PRO A 27 5.40 14.15 -5.43
N PRO A 28 6.08 13.92 -6.58
CA PRO A 28 5.60 14.39 -7.89
C PRO A 28 4.24 13.82 -8.29
N THR A 29 3.96 12.56 -7.96
CA THR A 29 2.72 11.89 -8.38
C THR A 29 1.67 11.76 -7.28
N GLY A 30 2.05 12.02 -6.02
CA GLY A 30 1.20 11.79 -4.86
C GLY A 30 0.91 10.32 -4.58
N ARG A 31 1.66 9.40 -5.19
CA ARG A 31 1.44 7.95 -5.09
C ARG A 31 2.23 7.34 -3.95
N LEU A 32 1.75 6.20 -3.47
CA LEU A 32 2.49 5.37 -2.54
C LEU A 32 3.28 4.31 -3.30
N LEU A 33 4.60 4.31 -3.14
CA LEU A 33 5.48 3.28 -3.65
C LEU A 33 5.67 2.19 -2.58
N LEU A 34 5.42 0.95 -2.98
CA LEU A 34 5.79 -0.24 -2.21
C LEU A 34 6.95 -0.92 -2.93
N HIS A 35 8.09 -1.04 -2.23
CA HIS A 35 9.26 -1.76 -2.71
C HIS A 35 9.39 -3.06 -1.91
N PHE A 36 8.96 -4.17 -2.51
CA PHE A 36 9.20 -5.49 -1.94
C PHE A 36 10.63 -5.92 -2.26
N LEU A 37 11.34 -6.47 -1.27
CA LEU A 37 12.64 -7.09 -1.50
C LEU A 37 12.44 -8.37 -2.33
N GLY A 38 12.96 -8.41 -3.55
CA GLY A 38 12.77 -9.53 -4.47
C GLY A 38 13.25 -10.86 -3.87
N CYS A 39 14.37 -10.83 -3.14
CA CYS A 39 14.92 -12.00 -2.43
C CYS A 39 14.05 -12.51 -1.27
N SER A 40 13.09 -11.70 -0.78
CA SER A 40 12.16 -12.10 0.29
C SER A 40 10.86 -12.69 -0.24
N ILE A 41 10.67 -12.72 -1.56
CA ILE A 41 9.47 -13.25 -2.21
C ILE A 41 9.77 -14.66 -2.73
N SER A 42 9.09 -15.66 -2.17
CA SER A 42 9.17 -17.02 -2.68
C SER A 42 8.54 -17.13 -4.08
N PRO A 43 8.95 -18.11 -4.91
CA PRO A 43 8.32 -18.35 -6.21
C PRO A 43 6.80 -18.55 -6.12
N ASP A 44 6.32 -19.22 -5.08
CA ASP A 44 4.89 -19.44 -4.86
C ASP A 44 4.16 -18.14 -4.51
N CYS A 45 4.74 -17.30 -3.64
CA CYS A 45 4.19 -15.97 -3.35
C CYS A 45 4.15 -15.12 -4.62
N ARG A 46 5.21 -15.18 -5.43
CA ARG A 46 5.30 -14.52 -6.73
C ARG A 46 4.20 -14.96 -7.68
N GLN A 47 3.99 -16.27 -7.83
CA GLN A 47 2.96 -16.79 -8.71
C GLN A 47 1.54 -16.46 -8.21
N ARG A 48 1.32 -16.42 -6.89
CA ARG A 48 -0.01 -16.19 -6.33
C ARG A 48 -0.42 -14.72 -6.35
N PHE A 49 0.48 -13.82 -5.93
CA PHE A 49 0.14 -12.41 -5.71
C PHE A 49 0.62 -11.48 -6.83
N PHE A 50 1.52 -11.97 -7.69
CA PHE A 50 2.19 -11.17 -8.72
C PHE A 50 2.15 -11.84 -10.10
N ALA A 51 1.20 -12.78 -10.30
CA ALA A 51 1.14 -13.76 -11.40
C ALA A 51 1.24 -13.17 -12.82
N ASN A 52 0.90 -11.90 -13.02
CA ASN A 52 0.85 -11.26 -14.34
C ASN A 52 1.67 -9.96 -14.40
N ARG A 53 2.71 -9.86 -13.56
CA ARG A 53 3.43 -8.60 -13.35
C ARG A 53 2.50 -7.46 -12.91
N SER A 54 1.43 -7.81 -12.20
CA SER A 54 0.54 -6.85 -11.55
C SER A 54 0.30 -7.24 -10.10
N PHE A 55 0.06 -6.23 -9.28
CA PHE A 55 -0.40 -6.33 -7.93
C PHE A 55 -1.84 -5.81 -7.88
N ARG A 56 -2.77 -6.66 -7.45
CA ARG A 56 -4.19 -6.35 -7.45
C ARG A 56 -4.66 -6.05 -6.04
N ILE A 57 -5.34 -4.92 -5.90
CA ILE A 57 -6.10 -4.55 -4.70
C ILE A 57 -7.58 -4.68 -5.06
N GLU A 58 -8.27 -5.62 -4.41
CA GLU A 58 -9.67 -5.93 -4.74
C GLU A 58 -10.64 -4.87 -4.21
N ASP A 59 -10.38 -4.36 -3.01
CA ASP A 59 -11.19 -3.37 -2.32
C ASP A 59 -10.33 -2.22 -1.79
N ASP A 60 -10.94 -1.04 -1.66
CA ASP A 60 -10.27 0.11 -1.07
C ASP A 60 -9.74 -0.25 0.32
N PHE A 61 -8.43 -0.10 0.53
CA PHE A 61 -7.77 -0.57 1.74
C PHE A 61 -7.37 0.60 2.63
N PRO A 62 -8.03 0.81 3.79
CA PRO A 62 -7.69 1.89 4.70
C PRO A 62 -6.25 1.77 5.21
N LEU A 63 -5.48 2.85 5.13
CA LEU A 63 -4.13 2.86 5.66
C LEU A 63 -4.18 2.85 7.20
N PRO A 64 -3.48 1.91 7.87
CA PRO A 64 -3.39 1.93 9.32
C PRO A 64 -2.72 3.22 9.83
N ILE A 65 -3.18 3.73 10.98
CA ILE A 65 -2.62 4.93 11.63
C ILE A 65 -1.07 4.89 11.72
N PRO A 66 -0.43 3.79 12.16
CA PRO A 66 1.04 3.75 12.22
C PRO A 66 1.73 3.92 10.87
N VAL A 67 1.08 3.50 9.77
CA VAL A 67 1.60 3.68 8.40
C VAL A 67 1.41 5.13 7.97
N MET A 68 0.25 5.73 8.23
CA MET A 68 0.00 7.13 7.93
C MET A 68 0.99 8.05 8.67
N ASP A 69 1.22 7.80 9.96
CA ASP A 69 2.20 8.54 10.77
C ASP A 69 3.61 8.41 10.21
N ALA A 70 4.04 7.19 9.87
CA ALA A 70 5.36 6.93 9.29
C ALA A 70 5.54 7.61 7.92
N LEU A 71 4.45 7.83 7.18
CA LEU A 71 4.44 8.53 5.90
C LEU A 71 4.20 10.05 6.04
N ASN A 72 4.08 10.57 7.28
CA ASN A 72 3.71 11.96 7.56
C ASN A 72 2.38 12.40 6.91
N LEU A 73 1.44 11.47 6.79
CA LEU A 73 0.09 11.72 6.28
C LEU A 73 -0.81 12.14 7.46
N GLY A 74 -0.72 13.40 7.87
CA GLY A 74 -1.52 13.95 8.96
C GLY A 74 -2.87 14.53 8.52
N GLY A 75 -3.83 14.59 9.45
CA GLY A 75 -5.06 15.40 9.33
C GLY A 75 -6.21 14.81 8.53
N HIS A 76 -6.01 13.69 7.83
CA HIS A 76 -7.04 13.01 7.02
C HIS A 76 -6.91 11.49 7.12
N SER A 77 -8.00 10.77 6.85
CA SER A 77 -7.93 9.33 6.62
C SER A 77 -7.58 9.07 5.16
N PHE A 78 -6.61 8.18 4.95
CA PHE A 78 -6.15 7.75 3.63
C PHE A 78 -6.43 6.27 3.41
N TYR A 79 -6.63 5.89 2.16
CA TYR A 79 -6.79 4.51 1.74
C TYR A 79 -6.06 4.26 0.42
N LEU A 80 -5.66 3.01 0.19
CA LEU A 80 -5.21 2.56 -1.12
C LEU A 80 -6.45 2.34 -1.97
N GLU A 81 -6.50 2.95 -3.15
CA GLU A 81 -7.61 2.71 -4.07
C GLU A 81 -7.56 1.27 -4.60
N ARG A 82 -8.72 0.64 -4.77
CA ARG A 82 -8.84 -0.62 -5.51
C ARG A 82 -8.33 -0.47 -6.94
N GLY A 83 -7.71 -1.51 -7.46
CA GLY A 83 -7.19 -1.48 -8.82
C GLY A 83 -6.17 -2.57 -9.12
N ASP A 84 -5.78 -2.61 -10.38
CA ASP A 84 -4.67 -3.42 -10.85
C ASP A 84 -3.47 -2.50 -11.10
N TYR A 85 -2.38 -2.79 -10.41
CA TYR A 85 -1.18 -1.95 -10.40
C TYR A 85 -0.02 -2.70 -11.04
N PRO A 86 0.57 -2.17 -12.14
CA PRO A 86 1.69 -2.84 -12.77
C PRO A 86 2.90 -2.88 -11.83
N LEU A 87 3.60 -4.01 -11.86
CA LEU A 87 4.86 -4.20 -11.16
C LEU A 87 6.01 -3.71 -12.03
N LEU A 88 6.87 -2.91 -11.42
CA LEU A 88 8.19 -2.58 -11.93
C LEU A 88 9.20 -3.47 -11.21
N GLU A 89 9.89 -4.31 -11.96
CA GLU A 89 10.89 -5.21 -11.43
C GLU A 89 12.28 -4.74 -11.82
N ASP A 90 13.17 -4.66 -10.83
CA ASP A 90 14.61 -4.52 -11.01
C ASP A 90 15.33 -5.68 -10.31
N ASP A 91 16.67 -5.69 -10.37
CA ASP A 91 17.49 -6.78 -9.82
C ASP A 91 17.30 -7.01 -8.31
N HIS A 92 16.78 -6.03 -7.56
CA HIS A 92 16.67 -6.06 -6.11
C HIS A 92 15.24 -5.97 -5.60
N PHE A 93 14.37 -5.25 -6.31
CA PHE A 93 13.04 -4.88 -5.85
C PHE A 93 11.94 -5.21 -6.86
N LEU A 94 10.80 -5.60 -6.30
CA LEU A 94 9.51 -5.55 -6.96
C LEU A 94 8.78 -4.30 -6.45
N THR A 95 8.62 -3.32 -7.33
CA THR A 95 8.07 -2.01 -7.00
C THR A 95 6.66 -1.86 -7.55
N VAL A 96 5.75 -1.31 -6.74
CA VAL A 96 4.37 -1.00 -7.13
C VAL A 96 4.06 0.45 -6.82
N SER A 97 3.41 1.15 -7.74
CA SER A 97 2.99 2.54 -7.58
C SER A 97 1.48 2.63 -7.38
N LEU A 98 1.06 2.72 -6.12
CA LEU A 98 -0.33 2.69 -5.68
C LEU A 98 -0.95 4.10 -5.62
N ARG A 99 -2.25 4.18 -5.90
CA ARG A 99 -3.00 5.43 -5.72
C ARG A 99 -3.49 5.56 -4.28
N LEU A 100 -3.41 6.77 -3.77
CA LEU A 100 -3.93 7.14 -2.46
C LEU A 100 -5.21 7.95 -2.64
N GLY A 101 -6.30 7.41 -2.11
CA GLY A 101 -7.52 8.18 -1.87
C GLY A 101 -7.43 8.84 -0.49
N SER A 102 -8.07 10.00 -0.36
CA SER A 102 -8.27 10.65 0.93
C SER A 102 -9.75 10.91 1.15
N THR A 103 -10.22 10.67 2.36
CA THR A 103 -11.49 11.25 2.82
C THR A 103 -11.15 12.59 3.47
N ALA A 104 -10.71 13.55 2.65
CA ALA A 104 -10.75 14.93 3.10
C ALA A 104 -12.21 15.22 3.44
N ALA A 105 -12.50 15.53 4.71
CA ALA A 105 -13.78 16.13 5.05
C ALA A 105 -13.94 17.33 4.11
N LEU A 106 -14.93 17.26 3.21
CA LEU A 106 -15.37 18.37 2.38
C LEU A 106 -15.32 19.63 3.24
N GLY A 107 -14.45 20.56 2.86
CA GLY A 107 -14.08 21.70 3.68
C GLY A 107 -15.31 22.38 4.26
N VAL A 108 -15.38 22.46 5.59
CA VAL A 108 -16.18 23.51 6.21
C VAL A 108 -15.47 24.81 5.83
N PRO A 109 -16.09 25.72 5.05
CA PRO A 109 -15.49 27.01 4.82
C PRO A 109 -15.31 27.69 6.18
N GLN A 110 -14.07 27.99 6.55
CA GLN A 110 -13.79 28.90 7.65
C GLN A 110 -14.42 30.24 7.28
N ARG A 111 -15.63 30.50 7.79
CA ARG A 111 -16.20 31.84 7.81
C ARG A 111 -15.23 32.70 8.63
N MET A 112 -14.58 33.64 7.96
CA MET A 112 -13.95 34.79 8.59
C MET A 112 -14.99 35.46 9.49
N ALA A 113 -14.74 35.46 10.80
CA ALA A 113 -15.34 36.43 11.70
C ALA A 113 -14.36 37.60 11.78
N ALA A 114 -14.76 38.73 11.18
CA ALA A 114 -14.20 40.05 11.45
C ALA A 114 -15.03 40.72 12.54
#